data_AF-A0AAD4LAA7-F1
#
_entry.id   AF-A0AAD4LAA7-F1
#
_cell.length_a   1.000
_cell.length_b   1.000
_cell.length_c   1.000
_cell.angle_alpha   90.00
_cell.angle_beta   90.00
_cell.angle_gamma   90.00
#
_symmetry.space_group_name_H-M   'P 1'
#
loop_
_entity.id
_entity.type
_entity.pdbx_description
1 polymer ?
#
loop_
_entity_poly.entity_id
_entity_poly.type
_entity_poly.pdbx_seq_one_letter_code
_entity_poly.pdbx_strand_id
1 'polypeptide(L)'
;MRGPLSITLLLASITYSASLTGVRDRWLDPYTLRSNPLYPHARSLPSRQLGNTPIYGSRFWKDSDISPSRTRPFRLGRRQDLDTRPTPQATGEPSALTTVFINNEKDFALLLPRAGELVSTAESDAQSFCTPGSSSGDCQNIMSDGFITASAFQRAEDNSWIQVTGCLDPSKMNMDQNDTGGQLDTRFPNGARCTFGEDGASFIELVEPALNRFCIRCCSTANDQVNCNSHRDRLGCENAIPGTYDFPELGVSCA
;
A
#
# COMPACT_ATOMS: atom_id res chain seq x y z
N MET A 1 34.57 -8.52 72.77
CA MET A 1 33.54 -9.57 72.58
C MET A 1 32.40 -8.99 71.76
N ARG A 2 31.91 -9.74 70.75
CA ARG A 2 30.88 -9.39 69.72
C ARG A 2 31.43 -8.44 68.64
N GLY A 3 31.72 -8.79 67.38
CA GLY A 3 31.27 -9.85 66.47
C GLY A 3 30.44 -9.19 65.34
N PRO A 4 30.89 -9.08 64.07
CA PRO A 4 30.10 -8.44 63.02
C PRO A 4 29.07 -9.41 62.44
N LEU A 5 27.83 -8.94 62.32
CA LEU A 5 26.70 -9.65 61.70
C LEU A 5 26.84 -9.59 60.18
N SER A 6 27.09 -10.75 59.57
CA SER A 6 27.04 -10.98 58.13
C SER A 6 25.59 -11.21 57.72
N ILE A 7 25.01 -10.29 56.94
CA ILE A 7 23.66 -10.44 56.37
C ILE A 7 23.80 -10.95 54.94
N THR A 8 23.57 -12.25 54.76
CA THR A 8 23.52 -12.90 53.45
C THR A 8 22.12 -12.69 52.85
N LEU A 9 22.02 -11.96 51.73
CA LEU A 9 20.79 -11.84 50.95
C LEU A 9 20.52 -13.17 50.22
N LEU A 10 19.37 -13.79 50.49
CA LEU A 10 18.81 -14.87 49.67
C LEU A 10 18.10 -14.28 48.45
N LEU A 11 18.59 -14.57 47.25
CA LEU A 11 17.87 -14.39 45.99
C LEU A 11 16.92 -15.57 45.80
N ALA A 12 15.60 -15.31 45.86
CA ALA A 12 14.58 -16.27 45.45
C ALA A 12 14.24 -16.02 43.97
N SER A 13 14.75 -16.88 43.08
CA SER A 13 14.37 -16.90 41.68
C SER A 13 13.01 -17.61 41.54
N ILE A 14 11.97 -16.86 41.20
CA ILE A 14 10.66 -17.43 40.86
C ILE A 14 10.60 -17.57 39.34
N THR A 15 10.77 -18.79 38.85
CA THR A 15 10.49 -19.15 37.45
C THR A 15 9.00 -19.44 37.31
N TYR A 16 8.25 -18.55 36.66
CA TYR A 16 6.90 -18.87 36.17
C TYR A 16 7.00 -19.39 34.73
N SER A 17 6.85 -20.70 34.57
CA SER A 17 6.61 -21.34 33.29
C SER A 17 5.09 -21.46 33.11
N ALA A 18 4.50 -20.59 32.29
CA ALA A 18 3.12 -20.74 31.83
C ALA A 18 3.14 -21.10 30.34
N SER A 19 2.99 -22.40 30.07
CA SER A 19 2.71 -22.92 28.73
C SER A 19 1.25 -22.63 28.39
N LEU A 20 1.02 -21.69 27.47
CA LEU A 20 -0.29 -21.50 26.84
C LEU A 20 -0.26 -22.12 25.45
N THR A 21 -0.78 -23.34 25.36
CA THR A 21 -1.25 -23.93 24.11
C THR A 21 -2.54 -23.22 23.71
N GLY A 22 -2.41 -22.17 22.90
CA GLY A 22 -3.51 -21.40 22.33
C GLY A 22 -3.79 -21.83 20.88
N VAL A 23 -5.04 -22.21 20.64
CA VAL A 23 -5.63 -22.69 19.40
C VAL A 23 -5.32 -21.74 18.23
N ARG A 24 -4.79 -22.28 17.12
CA ARG A 24 -4.68 -21.57 15.84
C ARG A 24 -6.09 -21.35 15.27
N ASP A 25 -6.70 -20.23 15.63
CA ASP A 25 -7.84 -19.71 14.89
C ASP A 25 -7.36 -19.28 13.51
N ARG A 26 -7.65 -20.14 12.53
CA ARG A 26 -7.39 -19.92 11.11
C ARG A 26 -8.41 -18.87 10.62
N TRP A 27 -8.12 -17.60 10.87
CA TRP A 27 -8.83 -16.50 10.25
C TRP A 27 -8.67 -16.62 8.73
N LEU A 28 -9.76 -16.91 8.05
CA LEU A 28 -9.83 -16.88 6.59
C LEU A 28 -9.71 -15.41 6.18
N ASP A 29 -8.60 -15.11 5.53
CA ASP A 29 -8.31 -13.80 4.96
C ASP A 29 -9.36 -13.43 3.87
N PRO A 30 -10.14 -12.35 4.05
CA PRO A 30 -11.11 -11.89 3.06
C PRO A 30 -10.46 -11.36 1.76
N TYR A 31 -9.13 -11.17 1.71
CA TYR A 31 -8.41 -10.71 0.53
C TYR A 31 -8.14 -11.81 -0.51
N THR A 32 -8.28 -13.10 -0.14
CA THR A 32 -8.01 -14.24 -1.03
C THR A 32 -9.17 -14.67 -1.94
N LEU A 33 -10.37 -14.11 -1.79
CA LEU A 33 -11.57 -14.59 -2.48
C LEU A 33 -12.32 -13.52 -3.29
N ARG A 34 -11.62 -12.67 -4.04
CA ARG A 34 -12.24 -11.93 -5.14
C ARG A 34 -11.43 -11.98 -6.42
N SER A 35 -11.73 -12.97 -7.25
CA SER A 35 -11.58 -12.83 -8.70
C SER A 35 -12.60 -11.81 -9.21
N ASN A 36 -12.16 -10.67 -9.74
CA ASN A 36 -13.05 -9.74 -10.45
C ASN A 36 -12.35 -9.18 -11.71
N PRO A 37 -13.07 -9.03 -12.85
CA PRO A 37 -12.51 -9.19 -14.18
C PRO A 37 -12.04 -7.89 -14.84
N LEU A 38 -11.43 -6.97 -14.09
CA LEU A 38 -11.03 -5.67 -14.64
C LEU A 38 -9.67 -5.64 -15.33
N TYR A 39 -8.99 -6.79 -15.44
CA TYR A 39 -7.83 -6.94 -16.32
C TYR A 39 -7.98 -8.22 -17.15
N PRO A 40 -8.67 -8.19 -18.30
CA PRO A 40 -8.58 -9.30 -19.23
C PRO A 40 -7.16 -9.35 -19.76
N HIS A 41 -6.44 -10.43 -19.46
CA HIS A 41 -5.20 -10.80 -20.14
C HIS A 41 -5.39 -10.61 -21.66
N ALA A 42 -4.55 -9.78 -22.26
CA ALA A 42 -4.53 -9.56 -23.70
C ALA A 42 -4.16 -10.87 -24.42
N ARG A 43 -5.16 -11.67 -24.78
CA ARG A 43 -5.03 -12.73 -25.78
C ARG A 43 -5.35 -12.13 -27.14
N SER A 44 -4.33 -12.05 -27.99
CA SER A 44 -4.46 -11.78 -29.42
C SER A 44 -5.49 -12.73 -30.06
N LEU A 45 -6.51 -12.18 -30.73
CA LEU A 45 -7.42 -12.93 -31.58
C LEU A 45 -7.25 -12.51 -33.06
N PRO A 46 -7.20 -13.47 -34.00
CA PRO A 46 -7.06 -13.15 -35.42
C PRO A 46 -8.42 -12.80 -36.05
N SER A 47 -8.33 -11.94 -37.06
CA SER A 47 -9.41 -11.47 -37.92
C SER A 47 -10.20 -12.59 -38.61
N ARG A 48 -11.54 -12.48 -38.65
CA ARG A 48 -12.37 -13.06 -39.73
C ARG A 48 -13.73 -12.36 -39.88
N GLN A 49 -14.21 -12.44 -41.12
CA GLN A 49 -15.10 -11.53 -41.83
C GLN A 49 -16.61 -11.74 -41.65
N LEU A 50 -17.35 -10.72 -42.14
CA LEU A 50 -18.78 -10.61 -42.43
C LEU A 50 -19.47 -11.87 -42.99
N GLY A 51 -20.76 -12.01 -42.68
CA GLY A 51 -21.71 -12.86 -43.42
C GLY A 51 -23.17 -12.62 -42.98
N ASN A 52 -24.06 -12.43 -43.96
CA ASN A 52 -25.41 -11.89 -43.89
C ASN A 52 -26.55 -12.95 -43.74
N THR A 53 -27.56 -12.62 -42.92
CA THR A 53 -29.05 -12.71 -43.11
C THR A 53 -29.74 -14.06 -43.52
N PRO A 54 -31.09 -14.14 -43.73
CA PRO A 54 -32.12 -14.45 -42.69
C PRO A 54 -33.22 -15.47 -43.14
N ILE A 55 -34.01 -16.12 -42.26
CA ILE A 55 -35.30 -16.75 -42.67
C ILE A 55 -36.40 -16.71 -41.58
N TYR A 56 -37.47 -15.97 -41.90
CA TYR A 56 -38.94 -16.18 -41.80
C TYR A 56 -39.56 -17.26 -40.89
N GLY A 57 -40.68 -16.92 -40.19
CA GLY A 57 -41.67 -17.93 -39.76
C GLY A 57 -42.61 -17.62 -38.57
N SER A 58 -43.50 -16.63 -38.71
CA SER A 58 -44.87 -16.49 -38.15
C SER A 58 -45.34 -17.27 -36.90
N ARG A 59 -45.90 -16.56 -35.91
CA ARG A 59 -47.24 -16.87 -35.34
C ARG A 59 -47.86 -15.69 -34.57
N PHE A 60 -49.10 -15.39 -34.95
CA PHE A 60 -50.08 -14.43 -34.41
C PHE A 60 -50.46 -14.75 -32.95
N TRP A 61 -50.75 -13.74 -32.10
CA TRP A 61 -51.94 -13.62 -31.22
C TRP A 61 -51.94 -12.30 -30.41
N LYS A 62 -52.99 -11.49 -30.66
CA LYS A 62 -53.79 -10.57 -29.80
C LYS A 62 -53.15 -9.62 -28.78
N ASP A 63 -53.61 -8.36 -28.90
CA ASP A 63 -53.49 -7.22 -27.99
C ASP A 63 -53.81 -7.51 -26.52
N SER A 64 -53.01 -6.91 -25.62
CA SER A 64 -53.46 -6.41 -24.32
C SER A 64 -52.49 -5.35 -23.77
N ASP A 65 -52.98 -4.11 -23.68
CA ASP A 65 -52.71 -3.10 -22.66
C ASP A 65 -51.24 -2.77 -22.30
N ILE A 66 -50.70 -1.78 -23.02
CA ILE A 66 -49.50 -1.02 -22.61
C ILE A 66 -49.87 -0.15 -21.40
N SER A 67 -49.54 -0.63 -20.20
CA SER A 67 -49.35 0.24 -19.03
C SER A 67 -48.01 0.98 -19.17
N PRO A 68 -47.94 2.30 -18.91
CA PRO A 68 -46.69 3.02 -19.02
C PRO A 68 -45.72 2.54 -17.93
N SER A 69 -44.63 1.90 -18.37
CA SER A 69 -43.53 1.51 -17.52
C SER A 69 -42.97 2.74 -16.81
N ARG A 70 -43.09 2.74 -15.48
CA ARG A 70 -42.39 3.61 -14.52
C ARG A 70 -40.97 3.93 -15.03
N THR A 71 -40.75 5.17 -15.43
CA THR A 71 -39.42 5.74 -15.59
C THR A 71 -38.73 5.67 -14.24
N ARG A 72 -37.82 4.70 -14.07
CA ARG A 72 -36.91 4.70 -12.92
C ARG A 72 -36.01 5.91 -13.11
N PRO A 73 -35.95 6.87 -12.17
CA PRO A 73 -34.98 7.94 -12.28
C PRO A 73 -33.60 7.31 -12.26
N PHE A 74 -32.77 7.66 -13.24
CA PHE A 74 -31.35 7.42 -13.21
C PHE A 74 -30.83 8.00 -11.89
N ARG A 75 -30.44 7.13 -10.95
CA ARG A 75 -29.68 7.55 -9.78
C ARG A 75 -28.35 8.08 -10.31
N LEU A 76 -28.18 9.40 -10.22
CA LEU A 76 -26.88 10.05 -10.23
C LEU A 76 -25.92 9.23 -9.35
N GLY A 77 -24.72 9.02 -9.89
CA GLY A 77 -23.75 8.01 -9.45
C GLY A 77 -23.64 7.86 -7.94
N ARG A 78 -23.68 6.62 -7.49
CA ARG A 78 -23.24 6.24 -6.15
C ARG A 78 -21.77 6.70 -6.03
N ARG A 79 -21.53 7.80 -5.31
CA ARG A 79 -20.22 8.08 -4.72
C ARG A 79 -19.81 6.76 -4.06
N GLN A 80 -18.71 6.14 -4.48
CA GLN A 80 -18.19 5.01 -3.72
C GLN A 80 -17.87 5.59 -2.35
N ASP A 81 -18.64 5.22 -1.32
CA ASP A 81 -18.35 5.63 0.04
C ASP A 81 -16.93 5.17 0.37
N LEU A 82 -16.12 6.10 0.84
CA LEU A 82 -14.77 5.82 1.32
C LEU A 82 -14.86 4.77 2.42
N ASP A 83 -14.13 3.66 2.28
CA ASP A 83 -14.00 2.70 3.36
C ASP A 83 -13.07 3.28 4.42
N THR A 84 -13.65 3.67 5.55
CA THR A 84 -12.94 4.30 6.68
C THR A 84 -12.80 3.37 7.88
N ARG A 85 -12.97 2.05 7.68
CA ARG A 85 -12.71 1.08 8.74
C ARG A 85 -11.25 1.19 9.20
N PRO A 86 -10.94 1.16 10.51
CA PRO A 86 -9.57 1.35 10.99
C PRO A 86 -8.59 0.34 10.38
N THR A 87 -7.38 0.80 10.04
CA THR A 87 -6.26 -0.11 9.76
C THR A 87 -5.92 -0.88 11.04
N PRO A 88 -5.60 -2.17 10.95
CA PRO A 88 -5.04 -2.90 12.10
C PRO A 88 -3.81 -2.17 12.65
N GLN A 89 -3.64 -2.20 13.97
CA GLN A 89 -2.50 -1.55 14.64
C GLN A 89 -1.16 -2.10 14.14
N ALA A 90 -0.12 -1.27 14.26
CA ALA A 90 1.25 -1.68 14.01
C ALA A 90 1.61 -2.92 14.83
N THR A 91 2.39 -3.80 14.21
CA THR A 91 2.77 -5.08 14.81
C THR A 91 4.27 -5.06 15.13
N GLY A 92 4.69 -5.57 16.28
CA GLY A 92 6.13 -5.65 16.62
C GLY A 92 6.80 -4.31 16.95
N GLU A 93 8.08 -4.37 17.34
CA GLU A 93 8.88 -3.20 17.69
C GLU A 93 9.50 -2.54 16.44
N PRO A 94 9.50 -1.21 16.33
CA PRO A 94 10.14 -0.52 15.22
C PRO A 94 11.65 -0.73 15.17
N SER A 95 12.20 -0.74 13.96
CA SER A 95 13.65 -0.78 13.73
C SER A 95 14.04 0.17 12.61
N ALA A 96 15.33 0.42 12.45
CA ALA A 96 15.86 1.17 11.32
C ALA A 96 15.51 0.52 9.96
N LEU A 97 15.32 -0.80 9.92
CA LEU A 97 14.93 -1.54 8.71
C LEU A 97 13.45 -1.42 8.36
N THR A 98 12.61 -0.93 9.26
CA THR A 98 11.15 -0.84 9.06
C THR A 98 10.62 0.57 9.30
N THR A 99 11.51 1.53 9.51
CA THR A 99 11.17 2.95 9.68
C THR A 99 11.40 3.70 8.39
N VAL A 100 10.37 4.37 7.90
CA VAL A 100 10.44 5.34 6.79
C VAL A 100 10.40 6.77 7.31
N PHE A 101 10.91 7.70 6.53
CA PHE A 101 10.88 9.13 6.83
C PHE A 101 10.76 9.92 5.54
N ILE A 102 10.30 11.16 5.68
CA ILE A 102 10.22 12.12 4.58
C ILE A 102 10.67 13.49 5.10
N ASN A 103 11.83 13.95 4.64
CA ASN A 103 12.32 15.30 4.95
C ASN A 103 12.01 16.28 3.81
N ASN A 104 12.24 15.85 2.56
CA ASN A 104 11.96 16.60 1.33
C ASN A 104 12.00 15.66 0.12
N GLU A 105 11.91 16.19 -1.10
CA GLU A 105 11.89 15.43 -2.34
C GLU A 105 13.21 14.72 -2.68
N LYS A 106 14.31 14.99 -1.97
CA LYS A 106 15.61 14.34 -2.18
C LYS A 106 16.06 13.48 -1.00
N ASP A 107 15.38 13.58 0.12
CA ASP A 107 15.76 12.91 1.38
C ASP A 107 14.53 12.27 2.02
N PHE A 108 14.31 11.01 1.65
CA PHE A 108 13.22 10.17 2.14
C PHE A 108 13.65 8.70 2.10
N ALA A 109 12.83 7.82 2.69
CA ALA A 109 13.00 6.38 2.59
C ALA A 109 11.69 5.71 2.14
N LEU A 110 11.84 4.56 1.47
CA LEU A 110 10.76 3.69 1.04
C LEU A 110 10.98 2.28 1.60
N LEU A 111 9.90 1.54 1.84
CA LEU A 111 9.93 0.12 2.13
C LEU A 111 9.93 -0.68 0.82
N LEU A 112 11.08 -1.23 0.45
CA LEU A 112 11.23 -1.96 -0.80
C LEU A 112 11.31 -3.48 -0.57
N PRO A 113 10.81 -4.29 -1.53
CA PRO A 113 10.96 -5.74 -1.50
C PRO A 113 12.43 -6.15 -1.61
N ARG A 114 12.72 -7.42 -1.33
CA ARG A 114 14.05 -7.97 -1.65
C ARG A 114 14.27 -8.00 -3.16
N ALA A 115 15.52 -7.98 -3.59
CA ALA A 115 15.85 -8.05 -5.02
C ALA A 115 15.21 -9.31 -5.66
N GLY A 116 14.45 -9.10 -6.75
CA GLY A 116 13.74 -10.15 -7.47
C GLY A 116 12.42 -10.62 -6.85
N GLU A 117 11.99 -10.04 -5.73
CA GLU A 117 10.69 -10.28 -5.12
C GLU A 117 9.63 -9.29 -5.66
N LEU A 118 8.36 -9.71 -5.66
CA LEU A 118 7.23 -8.83 -5.98
C LEU A 118 6.88 -7.94 -4.77
N VAL A 119 6.53 -6.68 -5.02
CA VAL A 119 6.09 -5.73 -4.00
C VAL A 119 4.90 -6.29 -3.21
N SER A 120 3.94 -6.92 -3.90
CA SER A 120 2.76 -7.52 -3.27
C SER A 120 3.04 -8.70 -2.34
N THR A 121 4.21 -9.34 -2.42
CA THR A 121 4.58 -10.45 -1.53
C THR A 121 5.47 -10.04 -0.37
N ALA A 122 6.05 -8.84 -0.44
CA ALA A 122 7.03 -8.35 0.52
C ALA A 122 6.41 -7.75 1.80
N GLU A 123 5.09 -7.86 2.02
CA GLU A 123 4.41 -7.33 3.21
C GLU A 123 5.11 -7.79 4.51
N SER A 124 5.65 -9.01 4.55
CA SER A 124 6.26 -9.54 5.77
C SER A 124 7.72 -9.12 6.02
N ASP A 125 8.43 -8.68 4.99
CA ASP A 125 9.90 -8.59 5.02
C ASP A 125 10.51 -7.52 4.11
N ALA A 126 9.70 -6.60 3.58
CA ALA A 126 10.17 -5.35 3.00
C ALA A 126 11.08 -4.60 3.99
N GLN A 127 12.05 -3.86 3.45
CA GLN A 127 13.00 -3.11 4.25
C GLN A 127 13.08 -1.67 3.80
N SER A 128 13.42 -0.78 4.72
CA SER A 128 13.65 0.63 4.48
C SER A 128 14.93 0.82 3.67
N PHE A 129 14.82 1.54 2.56
CA PHE A 129 15.92 2.05 1.74
C PHE A 129 15.81 3.56 1.68
N CYS A 130 16.91 4.26 1.97
CA CYS A 130 16.96 5.73 1.89
C CYS A 130 17.47 6.18 0.52
N THR A 131 17.07 7.36 0.10
CA THR A 131 17.64 8.00 -1.08
C THR A 131 19.16 8.19 -0.95
N PRO A 132 19.90 8.21 -2.09
CA PRO A 132 21.34 8.49 -2.07
C PRO A 132 21.65 9.82 -1.39
N GLY A 133 22.65 9.83 -0.50
CA GLY A 133 23.05 11.04 0.23
C GLY A 133 22.09 11.45 1.35
N SER A 134 21.21 10.55 1.80
CA SER A 134 20.29 10.81 2.89
C SER A 134 20.99 11.35 4.14
N SER A 135 20.31 12.27 4.83
CA SER A 135 20.78 12.85 6.09
C SER A 135 20.47 11.99 7.32
N SER A 136 19.69 10.91 7.16
CA SER A 136 19.29 10.04 8.27
C SER A 136 20.44 9.15 8.73
N GLY A 137 20.88 9.35 9.98
CA GLY A 137 21.95 8.56 10.61
C GLY A 137 21.60 7.09 10.87
N ASP A 138 20.30 6.74 10.82
CA ASP A 138 19.81 5.38 11.04
C ASP A 138 19.71 4.56 9.75
N CYS A 139 20.06 5.15 8.60
CA CYS A 139 19.91 4.48 7.32
C CYS A 139 20.78 3.21 7.21
N GLN A 140 20.15 2.06 7.00
CA GLN A 140 20.84 0.77 6.84
C GLN A 140 21.00 0.33 5.38
N ASN A 141 20.04 0.71 4.52
CA ASN A 141 20.08 0.41 3.09
C ASN A 141 19.94 1.69 2.27
N ILE A 142 20.69 1.79 1.18
CA ILE A 142 20.68 2.94 0.28
C ILE A 142 20.13 2.50 -1.07
N MET A 143 19.19 3.26 -1.62
CA MET A 143 18.71 3.06 -2.98
C MET A 143 19.85 3.27 -3.98
N SER A 144 19.89 2.49 -5.06
CA SER A 144 20.85 2.71 -6.14
C SER A 144 20.67 4.09 -6.78
N ASP A 145 21.77 4.70 -7.21
CA ASP A 145 21.73 5.93 -8.00
C ASP A 145 20.86 5.76 -9.25
N GLY A 146 20.00 6.75 -9.50
CA GLY A 146 19.04 6.73 -10.60
C GLY A 146 17.82 5.83 -10.39
N PHE A 147 17.68 5.16 -9.24
CA PHE A 147 16.45 4.42 -8.92
C PHE A 147 15.25 5.37 -8.84
N ILE A 148 15.39 6.51 -8.15
CA ILE A 148 14.40 7.59 -8.21
C ILE A 148 14.76 8.51 -9.37
N THR A 149 13.89 8.60 -10.37
CA THR A 149 14.12 9.40 -11.58
C THR A 149 13.53 10.80 -11.48
N ALA A 150 12.44 10.94 -10.73
CA ALA A 150 11.80 12.21 -10.42
C ALA A 150 10.96 12.07 -9.15
N SER A 151 10.80 13.14 -8.37
CA SER A 151 9.92 13.14 -7.20
C SER A 151 9.51 14.55 -6.79
N ALA A 152 8.37 14.64 -6.10
CA ALA A 152 7.82 15.88 -5.57
C ALA A 152 7.38 15.69 -4.11
N PHE A 153 7.77 16.62 -3.26
CA PHE A 153 7.33 16.68 -1.87
C PHE A 153 6.11 17.59 -1.73
N GLN A 154 5.14 17.17 -0.93
CA GLN A 154 4.00 18.00 -0.54
C GLN A 154 3.66 17.81 0.94
N ARG A 155 3.09 18.84 1.55
CA ARG A 155 2.64 18.86 2.94
C ARG A 155 1.26 19.52 3.01
N ALA A 156 0.37 18.97 3.82
CA ALA A 156 -0.91 19.58 4.10
C ALA A 156 -0.74 20.89 4.88
N GLU A 157 -1.55 21.92 4.58
CA GLU A 157 -1.51 23.22 5.27
C GLU A 157 -1.76 23.11 6.77
N ASP A 158 -2.64 22.17 7.17
CA ASP A 158 -2.96 21.88 8.57
C ASP A 158 -1.97 20.91 9.24
N ASN A 159 -0.91 20.51 8.52
CA ASN A 159 0.07 19.49 8.93
C ASN A 159 -0.55 18.11 9.21
N SER A 160 -1.71 17.80 8.64
CA SER A 160 -2.32 16.47 8.79
C SER A 160 -1.49 15.36 8.15
N TRP A 161 -0.73 15.65 7.08
CA TRP A 161 0.14 14.70 6.39
C TRP A 161 1.31 15.36 5.66
N ILE A 162 2.30 14.53 5.33
CA ILE A 162 3.38 14.79 4.37
C ILE A 162 3.47 13.65 3.37
N GLN A 163 3.93 13.93 2.15
CA GLN A 163 4.08 12.89 1.13
C GLN A 163 5.25 13.16 0.20
N VAL A 164 5.69 12.09 -0.46
CA VAL A 164 6.47 12.14 -1.70
C VAL A 164 5.77 11.26 -2.74
N THR A 165 5.61 11.79 -3.93
CA THR A 165 5.16 11.03 -5.12
C THR A 165 6.22 11.18 -6.20
N GLY A 166 6.41 10.16 -7.03
CA GLY A 166 7.45 10.24 -8.04
C GLY A 166 7.56 9.04 -8.95
N CYS A 167 8.53 9.17 -9.85
CA CYS A 167 8.88 8.15 -10.83
C CYS A 167 10.16 7.43 -10.41
N LEU A 168 10.25 6.16 -10.79
CA LEU A 168 11.39 5.29 -10.51
C LEU A 168 11.83 4.51 -11.75
N ASP A 169 13.06 4.01 -11.73
CA ASP A 169 13.59 3.03 -12.68
C ASP A 169 13.77 1.68 -11.95
N PRO A 170 12.84 0.72 -12.11
CA PRO A 170 12.85 -0.54 -11.37
C PRO A 170 14.09 -1.41 -11.71
N SER A 171 14.74 -1.17 -12.85
CA SER A 171 15.96 -1.89 -13.23
C SER A 171 17.14 -1.62 -12.30
N LYS A 172 17.16 -0.47 -11.60
CA LYS A 172 18.26 -0.07 -10.71
C LYS A 172 18.29 -0.83 -9.39
N MET A 173 17.19 -1.47 -9.01
CA MET A 173 17.04 -2.24 -7.78
C MET A 173 16.63 -3.69 -8.04
N ASN A 174 16.78 -4.17 -9.28
CA ASN A 174 16.43 -5.54 -9.70
C ASN A 174 14.98 -5.91 -9.35
N MET A 175 14.06 -4.97 -9.54
CA MET A 175 12.62 -5.20 -9.40
C MET A 175 12.05 -5.73 -10.71
N ASP A 176 11.00 -6.56 -10.63
CA ASP A 176 10.30 -7.05 -11.84
C ASP A 176 9.54 -5.88 -12.49
N GLN A 177 9.90 -5.56 -13.73
CA GLN A 177 9.29 -4.48 -14.50
C GLN A 177 7.84 -4.77 -14.92
N ASN A 178 7.34 -5.99 -14.69
CA ASN A 178 5.94 -6.35 -14.90
C ASN A 178 5.16 -6.43 -13.59
N ASP A 179 5.80 -6.16 -12.45
CA ASP A 179 5.12 -6.14 -11.16
C ASP A 179 4.16 -4.94 -11.10
N THR A 180 2.88 -5.24 -10.96
CA THR A 180 1.83 -4.22 -10.85
C THR A 180 1.87 -3.48 -9.51
N GLY A 181 2.69 -3.94 -8.57
CA GLY A 181 2.92 -3.29 -7.29
C GLY A 181 2.12 -3.88 -6.14
N GLY A 182 2.21 -3.19 -5.01
CA GLY A 182 1.53 -3.52 -3.77
C GLY A 182 1.53 -2.31 -2.82
N GLN A 183 0.81 -2.45 -1.70
CA GLN A 183 0.78 -1.45 -0.64
C GLN A 183 1.53 -1.95 0.58
N LEU A 184 2.29 -1.07 1.21
CA LEU A 184 2.82 -1.22 2.56
C LEU A 184 2.25 -0.11 3.44
N ASP A 185 2.00 -0.42 4.70
CA ASP A 185 1.34 0.50 5.63
C ASP A 185 1.80 0.25 7.07
N THR A 186 1.17 0.91 8.05
CA THR A 186 1.51 0.72 9.47
C THR A 186 1.41 -0.70 9.98
N ARG A 187 0.62 -1.57 9.35
CA ARG A 187 0.44 -2.95 9.80
C ARG A 187 1.68 -3.79 9.48
N PHE A 188 2.28 -3.58 8.32
CA PHE A 188 3.30 -4.45 7.75
C PHE A 188 4.34 -3.70 6.90
N PRO A 189 5.63 -4.05 7.01
CA PRO A 189 6.22 -5.15 7.80
C PRO A 189 6.15 -4.94 9.32
N ASN A 190 6.45 -5.99 10.11
CA ASN A 190 6.46 -5.85 11.58
C ASN A 190 7.44 -4.73 11.99
N GLY A 191 6.96 -3.76 12.75
CA GLY A 191 7.69 -2.58 13.21
C GLY A 191 7.62 -1.43 12.20
N ALA A 192 6.75 -1.52 11.18
CA ALA A 192 6.54 -0.48 10.21
C ALA A 192 6.05 0.81 10.87
N ARG A 193 6.76 1.91 10.59
CA ARG A 193 6.31 3.25 11.01
C ARG A 193 6.89 4.32 10.10
N CYS A 194 6.21 5.46 10.07
CA CYS A 194 6.82 6.70 9.60
C CYS A 194 7.27 7.56 10.80
N THR A 195 8.35 8.31 10.63
CA THR A 195 8.86 9.23 11.67
C THR A 195 8.02 10.50 11.83
N PHE A 196 7.14 10.80 10.87
CA PHE A 196 6.22 11.93 10.95
C PHE A 196 4.94 11.54 11.70
N GLY A 197 4.48 12.44 12.58
CA GLY A 197 3.28 12.25 13.38
C GLY A 197 3.56 11.73 14.79
N GLU A 198 2.51 11.34 15.47
CA GLU A 198 2.59 10.66 16.76
C GLU A 198 3.09 9.21 16.64
N ASP A 199 3.39 8.58 17.78
CA ASP A 199 3.71 7.16 17.79
C ASP A 199 2.51 6.33 17.33
N GLY A 200 2.73 5.44 16.35
CA GLY A 200 1.65 4.68 15.70
C GLY A 200 0.85 5.46 14.64
N ALA A 201 1.31 6.64 14.22
CA ALA A 201 0.67 7.39 13.15
C ALA A 201 0.59 6.59 11.83
N SER A 202 -0.53 6.76 11.11
CA SER A 202 -0.78 6.05 9.86
C SER A 202 0.17 6.49 8.75
N PHE A 203 0.58 5.56 7.90
CA PHE A 203 1.20 5.85 6.62
C PHE A 203 0.72 4.81 5.61
N ILE A 204 0.77 5.19 4.33
CA ILE A 204 0.61 4.26 3.22
C ILE A 204 1.72 4.52 2.21
N GLU A 205 2.24 3.45 1.63
CA GLU A 205 3.23 3.46 0.57
C GLU A 205 2.79 2.49 -0.52
N LEU A 206 2.88 2.90 -1.78
CA LEU A 206 2.74 2.00 -2.90
C LEU A 206 3.95 2.15 -3.81
N VAL A 207 4.43 1.03 -4.32
CA VAL A 207 5.48 0.95 -5.34
C VAL A 207 4.92 0.14 -6.50
N GLU A 208 4.90 0.73 -7.69
CA GLU A 208 4.30 0.16 -8.91
C GLU A 208 5.35 0.08 -10.03
N PRO A 209 6.24 -0.93 -10.01
CA PRO A 209 7.33 -1.08 -10.99
C PRO A 209 6.87 -1.06 -12.45
N ALA A 210 5.75 -1.73 -12.77
CA ALA A 210 5.20 -1.78 -14.13
C ALA A 210 4.77 -0.42 -14.69
N LEU A 211 4.57 0.57 -13.81
CA LEU A 211 4.21 1.93 -14.17
C LEU A 211 5.33 2.93 -13.84
N ASN A 212 6.51 2.44 -13.45
CA ASN A 212 7.68 3.25 -13.11
C ASN A 212 7.36 4.34 -12.06
N ARG A 213 6.53 4.04 -11.06
CA ARG A 213 6.10 5.04 -10.06
C ARG A 213 6.05 4.51 -8.64
N PHE A 214 6.11 5.45 -7.70
CA PHE A 214 5.89 5.22 -6.28
C PHE A 214 5.16 6.40 -5.64
N CYS A 215 4.62 6.15 -4.46
CA CYS A 215 4.02 7.17 -3.62
C CYS A 215 4.09 6.72 -2.16
N ILE A 216 4.42 7.67 -1.28
CA ILE A 216 4.40 7.48 0.16
C ILE A 216 3.76 8.69 0.81
N ARG A 217 2.84 8.47 1.75
CA ARG A 217 2.25 9.51 2.59
C ARG A 217 2.27 9.07 4.04
N CYS A 218 2.80 9.93 4.90
CA CYS A 218 2.76 9.81 6.34
C CYS A 218 1.75 10.80 6.91
N CYS A 219 0.85 10.31 7.74
CA CYS A 219 -0.15 11.11 8.43
C CYS A 219 0.32 11.46 9.85
N SER A 220 -0.31 12.45 10.45
CA SER A 220 0.05 12.96 11.77
C SER A 220 -0.52 12.13 12.93
N THR A 221 -1.60 11.37 12.68
CA THR A 221 -2.35 10.62 13.68
C THR A 221 -2.51 9.15 13.31
N ALA A 222 -2.74 8.32 14.32
CA ALA A 222 -3.09 6.92 14.11
C ALA A 222 -4.49 6.77 13.48
N ASN A 223 -4.68 5.69 12.70
CA ASN A 223 -5.95 5.34 12.05
C ASN A 223 -6.53 6.42 11.12
N ASP A 224 -5.69 7.25 10.48
CA ASP A 224 -6.16 8.26 9.54
C ASP A 224 -6.57 7.63 8.19
N GLN A 225 -7.79 7.10 8.13
CA GLN A 225 -8.36 6.52 6.91
C GLN A 225 -8.91 7.56 5.92
N VAL A 226 -8.78 8.85 6.24
CA VAL A 226 -9.17 9.92 5.32
C VAL A 226 -7.97 10.28 4.45
N ASN A 227 -6.79 10.46 5.05
CA ASN A 227 -5.58 10.88 4.36
C ASN A 227 -4.63 9.72 4.02
N CYS A 228 -4.53 8.71 4.89
CA CYS A 228 -3.69 7.51 4.74
C CYS A 228 -4.56 6.24 4.70
N ASN A 229 -5.48 6.19 3.74
CA ASN A 229 -6.45 5.10 3.61
C ASN A 229 -5.79 3.80 3.13
N SER A 230 -5.81 2.76 3.97
CA SER A 230 -5.20 1.45 3.65
C SER A 230 -6.11 0.52 2.83
N HIS A 231 -7.32 0.95 2.45
CA HIS A 231 -8.28 0.15 1.67
C HIS A 231 -8.30 0.53 0.18
N ARG A 232 -7.28 1.27 -0.27
CA ARG A 232 -7.10 1.72 -1.66
C ARG A 232 -5.90 1.09 -2.36
N ASP A 233 -5.34 0.04 -1.77
CA ASP A 233 -4.21 -0.77 -2.25
C ASP A 233 -4.29 -1.13 -3.75
N ARG A 234 -5.48 -1.49 -4.25
CA ARG A 234 -5.68 -1.89 -5.65
C ARG A 234 -5.98 -0.77 -6.64
N LEU A 235 -6.09 0.48 -6.18
CA LEU A 235 -6.37 1.62 -7.05
C LEU A 235 -5.11 2.30 -7.59
N GLY A 236 -3.93 1.92 -7.07
CA GLY A 236 -2.65 2.47 -7.48
C GLY A 236 -2.37 3.88 -6.93
N CYS A 237 -1.15 4.36 -7.19
CA CYS A 237 -0.62 5.56 -6.54
C CYS A 237 -1.47 6.81 -6.76
N GLU A 238 -1.88 7.10 -7.99
CA GLU A 238 -2.65 8.31 -8.29
C GLU A 238 -3.97 8.41 -7.52
N ASN A 239 -4.57 7.27 -7.18
CA ASN A 239 -5.84 7.20 -6.47
C ASN A 239 -5.66 7.11 -4.94
N ALA A 240 -4.63 6.41 -4.47
CA ALA A 240 -4.32 6.28 -3.05
C ALA A 240 -3.70 7.57 -2.50
N ILE A 241 -2.72 8.12 -3.21
CA ILE A 241 -2.00 9.35 -2.89
C ILE A 241 -1.99 10.23 -4.15
N PRO A 242 -3.02 11.07 -4.35
CA PRO A 242 -2.97 12.11 -5.38
C PRO A 242 -1.73 13.01 -5.18
N GLY A 243 -1.05 13.36 -6.27
CA GLY A 243 0.21 14.09 -6.22
C GLY A 243 0.78 14.37 -7.61
N THR A 244 2.08 14.61 -7.69
CA THR A 244 2.79 14.87 -8.95
C THR A 244 3.43 13.58 -9.48
N TYR A 245 3.05 13.19 -10.70
CA TYR A 245 3.57 12.03 -11.43
C TYR A 245 4.05 12.39 -12.85
N ASP A 246 3.92 13.66 -13.24
CA ASP A 246 4.42 14.19 -14.51
C ASP A 246 5.45 15.29 -14.22
N PHE A 247 6.64 15.15 -14.79
CA PHE A 247 7.82 16.00 -14.55
C PHE A 247 8.38 16.50 -15.89
N PRO A 248 7.66 17.40 -16.59
CA PRO A 248 8.02 17.85 -17.93
C PRO A 248 9.38 18.55 -17.98
N GLU A 249 9.80 19.22 -16.90
CA GLU A 249 11.12 19.85 -16.78
C GLU A 249 12.28 18.86 -16.74
N LEU A 250 12.00 17.60 -16.38
CA LEU A 250 12.95 16.49 -16.41
C LEU A 250 12.76 15.58 -17.63
N GLY A 251 11.68 15.76 -18.39
CA GLY A 251 11.30 14.86 -19.49
C GLY A 251 10.89 13.46 -19.02
N VAL A 252 10.38 13.35 -17.79
CA VAL A 252 9.97 12.08 -17.14
C VAL A 252 8.48 12.15 -16.82
N SER A 253 7.74 11.08 -17.10
CA SER A 253 6.33 10.96 -16.76
C SER A 253 6.00 9.52 -16.36
N CYS A 254 5.22 9.37 -15.30
CA CYS A 254 4.74 8.11 -14.75
C CYS A 254 3.30 8.22 -14.22
N ALA A 255 2.55 9.19 -14.74
CA ALA A 255 1.11 9.31 -14.56
C ALA A 255 0.38 8.15 -15.29
#